data_AF-S2Z286-F1
#
_entry.id   AF-S2Z286-F1
#
_cell.length_a   1.000
_cell.length_b   1.000
_cell.length_c   1.000
_cell.angle_alpha   90.00
_cell.angle_beta   90.00
_cell.angle_gamma   90.00
#
_symmetry.space_group_name_H-M   'P 1'
#
loop_
_entity.id
_entity.type
_entity.pdbx_description
1 polymer ?
#
loop_
_entity_poly.entity_id
_entity_poly.type
_entity_poly.pdbx_seq_one_letter_code
_entity_poly.pdbx_strand_id
1 'polypeptide(L)'
;MINRAKVLARFDGRCAYCGRTLDLGRKGDLAFQVDHLHPRYLGGTDAPENLVPACRICNRYKDTFSVEKFRTQLSLIPHRLDRQMTYRLAKAHGLIIETGITPQFPIDEEVK
;
A
#
# COMPACT_ATOMS: atom_id res chain seq x y z
N MET A 1 7.26 8.49 -21.54
CA MET A 1 5.88 7.99 -21.30
C MET A 1 5.96 6.75 -20.41
N ILE A 2 5.19 6.68 -19.33
CA ILE A 2 5.22 5.53 -18.40
C ILE A 2 4.47 4.34 -19.01
N ASN A 3 5.14 3.18 -19.12
CA ASN A 3 4.51 1.94 -19.59
C ASN A 3 3.82 1.22 -18.43
N ARG A 4 2.53 1.52 -18.24
CA ARG A 4 1.70 0.96 -17.16
C ARG A 4 1.58 -0.56 -17.21
N ALA A 5 1.48 -1.14 -18.40
CA ALA A 5 1.36 -2.59 -18.57
C ALA A 5 2.63 -3.31 -18.10
N LYS A 6 3.81 -2.75 -18.40
CA LYS A 6 5.10 -3.29 -17.94
C LYS A 6 5.24 -3.21 -16.42
N VAL A 7 4.83 -2.10 -15.81
CA VAL A 7 4.85 -1.94 -14.33
C VAL A 7 3.96 -2.99 -13.67
N LEU A 8 2.77 -3.21 -14.21
CA LEU A 8 1.84 -4.20 -13.67
C LEU A 8 2.35 -5.64 -13.80
N ALA A 9 2.92 -5.97 -14.97
CA ALA A 9 3.44 -7.31 -15.26
C ALA A 9 4.63 -7.69 -14.37
N ARG A 10 5.45 -6.72 -13.94
CA ARG A 10 6.61 -6.98 -13.07
C ARG A 10 6.20 -7.66 -11.75
N PHE A 11 5.02 -7.35 -11.23
CA PHE A 11 4.51 -7.87 -9.96
C PHE A 11 3.37 -8.88 -10.12
N ASP A 12 3.27 -9.56 -11.26
CA ASP A 12 2.18 -10.50 -11.57
C ASP A 12 0.78 -9.90 -11.37
N GLY A 13 0.61 -8.61 -11.66
CA GLY A 13 -0.67 -7.93 -11.46
C GLY A 13 -1.06 -7.71 -9.99
N ARG A 14 -0.14 -7.88 -9.04
CA ARG A 14 -0.35 -7.66 -7.61
C ARG A 14 0.12 -6.29 -7.16
N CYS A 15 -0.50 -5.78 -6.10
CA CYS A 15 -0.05 -4.57 -5.43
C CYS A 15 1.30 -4.80 -4.77
N ALA A 16 2.28 -3.98 -5.10
CA ALA A 16 3.61 -3.94 -4.52
C ALA A 16 3.64 -3.87 -2.99
N TYR A 17 2.58 -3.33 -2.38
CA TYR A 17 2.49 -3.12 -0.93
C TYR A 17 1.67 -4.18 -0.20
N CYS A 18 0.40 -4.37 -0.58
CA CYS A 18 -0.48 -5.30 0.13
C CYS A 18 -0.58 -6.70 -0.51
N GLY A 19 0.08 -6.93 -1.65
CA GLY A 19 0.09 -8.22 -2.35
C GLY A 19 -1.22 -8.64 -3.02
N ARG A 20 -2.31 -7.89 -2.84
CA ARG A 20 -3.60 -8.19 -3.46
C ARG A 20 -3.57 -7.96 -4.97
N THR A 21 -4.28 -8.80 -5.72
CA THR A 21 -4.50 -8.64 -7.16
C THR A 21 -5.20 -7.32 -7.47
N LEU A 22 -4.71 -6.63 -8.49
CA LEU A 22 -5.20 -5.32 -8.90
C LEU A 22 -6.31 -5.44 -9.95
N ASP A 23 -7.29 -4.56 -9.83
CA ASP A 23 -8.33 -4.37 -10.84
C ASP A 23 -7.83 -3.36 -11.90
N LEU A 24 -8.04 -3.68 -13.17
CA LEU A 24 -7.74 -2.78 -14.29
C LEU A 24 -8.78 -1.66 -14.45
N GLY A 25 -9.90 -1.74 -13.72
CA GLY A 25 -10.88 -0.69 -13.57
C GLY A 25 -10.32 0.58 -12.92
N ARG A 26 -11.08 1.69 -13.03
CA ARG A 26 -10.68 3.00 -12.49
C ARG A 26 -11.21 3.30 -11.08
N LYS A 27 -12.10 2.45 -10.55
CA LYS A 27 -12.82 2.66 -9.29
C LYS A 27 -12.61 1.48 -8.36
N GLY A 28 -12.85 1.71 -7.07
CA GLY A 28 -12.65 0.70 -6.02
C GLY A 28 -11.25 0.75 -5.42
N ASP A 29 -11.08 0.01 -4.35
CA ASP A 29 -9.87 0.08 -3.52
C ASP A 29 -8.69 -0.67 -4.15
N LEU A 30 -8.98 -1.69 -4.96
CA LEU A 30 -8.02 -2.50 -5.71
C LEU A 30 -7.68 -1.94 -7.10
N ALA A 31 -8.24 -0.78 -7.49
CA ALA A 31 -7.96 -0.18 -8.79
C ALA A 31 -6.46 0.10 -8.98
N PHE A 32 -5.91 -0.32 -10.11
CA PHE A 32 -4.49 -0.22 -10.44
C PHE A 32 -4.04 1.24 -10.67
N GLN A 33 -3.04 1.64 -9.89
CA GLN A 33 -2.32 2.89 -10.05
C GLN A 33 -0.81 2.62 -10.13
N VAL A 34 -0.10 3.51 -10.82
CA VAL A 34 1.37 3.51 -10.78
C VAL A 34 1.76 4.44 -9.65
N ASP A 35 2.63 3.95 -8.76
CA ASP A 35 3.21 4.72 -7.67
C ASP A 35 4.73 4.77 -7.81
N HIS A 36 5.34 5.78 -7.20
CA HIS A 36 6.77 5.96 -7.09
C HIS A 36 7.26 5.43 -5.74
N LEU A 37 8.14 4.44 -5.73
CA LEU A 37 8.74 3.88 -4.51
C LEU A 37 9.38 4.97 -3.65
N HIS A 38 10.23 5.78 -4.29
CA HIS A 38 10.70 7.05 -3.79
C HIS A 38 9.80 8.16 -4.35
N PRO A 39 8.95 8.81 -3.53
CA PRO A 39 8.04 9.83 -4.00
C PRO A 39 8.76 11.00 -4.68
N ARG A 40 8.13 11.59 -5.70
CA ARG A 40 8.65 12.78 -6.39
C ARG A 40 8.95 13.94 -5.45
N TYR A 41 8.11 14.13 -4.42
CA TYR A 41 8.30 15.15 -3.39
C TYR A 41 9.64 15.00 -2.64
N LEU A 42 10.15 13.77 -2.53
CA LEU A 42 11.44 13.47 -1.91
C LEU A 42 12.60 13.35 -2.93
N GLY A 43 12.36 13.70 -4.20
CA GLY A 43 13.36 13.62 -5.27
C GLY A 43 13.31 12.36 -6.13
N GLY A 44 12.24 11.57 -6.04
CA GLY A 44 12.02 10.40 -6.91
C GLY A 44 11.90 10.74 -8.39
N THR A 45 12.40 9.83 -9.23
CA THR A 45 12.38 9.96 -10.70
C THR A 45 11.30 9.08 -11.33
N ASP A 46 10.99 9.31 -12.61
CA ASP A 46 10.11 8.43 -13.40
C ASP A 46 10.87 7.20 -13.99
N ALA A 47 12.02 6.84 -13.40
CA ALA A 47 12.80 5.69 -13.83
C ALA A 47 12.01 4.38 -13.58
N PRO A 48 12.03 3.40 -14.50
CA PRO A 48 11.24 2.17 -14.37
C PRO A 48 11.43 1.41 -13.05
N GLU A 49 12.61 1.52 -12.44
CA GLU A 49 12.97 0.88 -11.18
C GLU A 49 12.21 1.52 -10.01
N ASN A 50 11.94 2.83 -10.10
CA ASN A 50 11.19 3.58 -9.10
C ASN A 50 9.66 3.42 -9.26
N LEU A 51 9.17 2.82 -10.34
CA LEU A 51 7.75 2.69 -10.62
C LEU A 51 7.23 1.31 -10.21
N VAL A 52 6.17 1.29 -9.41
CA VAL A 52 5.53 0.06 -8.93
C VAL A 52 4.02 0.09 -9.07
N PRO A 53 3.36 -1.08 -9.20
CA PRO A 53 1.92 -1.15 -9.25
C PRO A 53 1.35 -1.13 -7.82
N ALA A 54 0.47 -0.18 -7.56
CA ALA A 54 -0.18 -0.02 -6.26
C ALA A 54 -1.70 0.00 -6.42
N CYS A 55 -2.41 -0.54 -5.43
CA CYS A 55 -3.85 -0.36 -5.36
C CYS A 55 -4.18 1.06 -4.89
N ARG A 56 -5.36 1.56 -5.28
CA ARG A 56 -5.79 2.93 -4.99
C ARG A 56 -5.70 3.30 -3.50
N ILE A 57 -6.06 2.39 -2.59
CA ILE A 57 -6.01 2.68 -1.15
C ILE A 57 -4.59 2.73 -0.60
N CYS A 58 -3.71 1.82 -1.01
CA CYS A 58 -2.31 1.83 -0.57
C CYS A 58 -1.60 3.05 -1.13
N ASN A 59 -1.76 3.33 -2.43
CA ASN A 59 -1.15 4.50 -3.07
C ASN A 59 -1.62 5.80 -2.40
N ARG A 60 -2.93 5.96 -2.19
CA ARG A 60 -3.49 7.14 -1.54
C ARG A 60 -2.99 7.31 -0.10
N TYR A 61 -2.86 6.23 0.66
CA TYR A 61 -2.43 6.32 2.05
C TYR A 61 -0.91 6.50 2.18
N LYS A 62 -0.13 5.93 1.27
CA LYS A 62 1.31 6.18 1.16
C LYS A 62 1.58 7.64 0.83
N ASP A 63 0.83 8.23 -0.09
CA ASP A 63 0.94 9.64 -0.46
C ASP A 63 2.40 10.03 -0.75
N THR A 64 2.98 10.94 0.04
CA THR A 64 4.36 11.42 -0.09
C THR A 64 5.35 10.70 0.83
N PHE A 65 4.93 9.62 1.50
CA PHE A 65 5.77 8.88 2.41
C PHE A 65 6.78 7.99 1.67
N SER A 66 7.98 7.86 2.25
CA SER A 66 8.87 6.75 1.93
C SER A 66 8.20 5.42 2.30
N VAL A 67 8.69 4.31 1.73
CA VAL A 67 8.20 2.96 2.01
C VAL A 67 8.23 2.66 3.52
N GLU A 68 9.33 2.97 4.21
CA GLU A 68 9.47 2.76 5.66
C GLU A 68 8.49 3.60 6.49
N LYS A 69 8.30 4.87 6.10
CA LYS A 69 7.34 5.73 6.78
C LYS A 69 5.93 5.21 6.54
N PHE A 70 5.59 4.80 5.32
CA PHE A 70 4.30 4.19 5.01
C PHE A 70 4.05 2.92 5.84
N ARG A 71 5.03 2.03 5.98
CA ARG A 71 4.95 0.83 6.84
C ARG A 71 4.66 1.22 8.29
N THR A 72 5.39 2.19 8.83
CA THR A 72 5.16 2.74 10.17
C THR A 72 3.74 3.31 10.32
N GLN A 73 3.30 4.10 9.33
CA GLN A 73 1.96 4.71 9.36
C GLN A 73 0.84 3.68 9.27
N LEU A 74 1.03 2.56 8.57
CA LEU A 74 0.07 1.45 8.58
C LEU A 74 -0.02 0.77 9.95
N SER A 75 1.12 0.49 10.59
CA SER A 75 1.16 -0.14 11.92
C SER A 75 0.47 0.69 13.00
N LEU A 76 0.36 2.00 12.82
CA LEU A 76 -0.33 2.91 13.75
C LEU A 76 -1.85 2.97 13.54
N ILE A 77 -2.40 2.37 12.48
CA ILE A 77 -3.84 2.41 12.20
C ILE A 77 -4.68 1.83 13.35
N PRO A 78 -4.39 0.64 13.90
CA PRO A 78 -5.19 0.08 14.99
C PRO A 78 -5.25 1.02 16.20
N HIS A 79 -4.11 1.61 16.58
CA HIS A 79 -4.05 2.59 17.67
C HIS A 79 -4.91 3.84 17.40
N ARG A 80 -4.98 4.32 16.15
CA ARG A 80 -5.84 5.45 15.78
C ARG A 80 -7.32 5.09 15.80
N LEU A 81 -7.66 3.88 15.34
CA LEU A 81 -9.04 3.37 15.34
C LEU A 81 -9.57 3.17 16.75
N ASP A 82 -8.71 2.90 17.73
CA ASP A 82 -9.09 2.73 19.14
C ASP A 82 -9.81 3.96 19.75
N ARG A 83 -9.62 5.15 19.17
CA ARG A 83 -10.37 6.35 19.56
C ARG A 83 -11.86 6.27 19.21
N GLN A 84 -12.24 5.42 18.26
CA GLN A 84 -13.64 5.22 17.85
C GLN A 84 -14.33 4.23 18.79
N MET A 85 -15.42 4.67 19.42
CA MET A 85 -16.21 3.84 20.34
C MET A 85 -16.67 2.52 19.68
N THR A 86 -17.09 2.56 18.43
CA THR A 86 -17.56 1.40 17.67
C THR A 86 -16.46 0.36 17.45
N TYR A 87 -15.21 0.80 17.19
CA TYR A 87 -14.06 -0.10 17.04
C TYR A 87 -13.73 -0.80 18.37
N ARG A 88 -13.73 -0.06 19.49
CA ARG A 88 -13.53 -0.64 20.83
C ARG A 88 -14.62 -1.64 21.20
N LEU A 89 -15.89 -1.32 20.89
CA LEU A 89 -17.01 -2.23 21.12
C LEU A 89 -16.87 -3.53 20.28
N ALA A 90 -16.52 -3.41 19.00
CA ALA A 90 -16.29 -4.56 18.13
C ALA A 90 -15.14 -5.45 18.63
N LYS A 91 -14.03 -4.86 19.11
CA LYS A 91 -12.93 -5.59 19.78
C LYS A 91 -13.39 -6.31 21.04
N ALA A 92 -14.14 -5.63 21.92
CA ALA A 92 -14.63 -6.21 23.18
C ALA A 92 -15.56 -7.42 22.96
N HIS A 93 -16.28 -7.45 21.84
CA HIS A 93 -17.14 -8.57 21.44
C HIS A 93 -16.47 -9.56 20.47
N GLY A 94 -15.16 -9.44 20.22
CA GLY A 94 -14.41 -10.39 19.38
C GLY A 94 -14.73 -10.32 17.89
N LEU A 95 -15.43 -9.29 17.42
CA LEU A 95 -15.72 -9.08 15.99
C LEU A 95 -14.48 -8.58 15.22
N ILE A 96 -13.50 -8.02 15.94
CA ILE A 96 -12.20 -7.59 15.41
C ILE A 96 -11.11 -8.14 16.32
N ILE A 97 -10.10 -8.74 15.72
CA ILE A 97 -8.90 -9.24 16.41
C ILE A 97 -7.69 -8.50 15.85
N GLU A 98 -6.97 -7.79 16.71
CA GLU A 98 -5.67 -7.20 16.36
C GLU A 98 -4.61 -8.29 16.41
N THR A 99 -3.94 -8.51 15.29
CA THR A 99 -2.94 -9.60 15.15
C THR A 99 -1.55 -9.20 15.64
N GLY A 100 -1.29 -7.91 15.84
CA GLY A 100 0.05 -7.39 16.16
C GLY A 100 1.08 -7.57 15.04
N ILE A 101 0.66 -8.02 13.85
CA ILE A 101 1.55 -8.28 12.73
C ILE A 101 2.11 -6.97 12.19
N THR A 102 3.42 -6.93 11.97
CA THR A 102 4.06 -5.83 11.24
C THR A 102 3.80 -5.99 9.74
N PRO A 103 3.31 -4.96 9.04
CA PRO A 103 3.06 -5.05 7.60
C PRO A 103 4.34 -5.40 6.84
N GLN A 104 4.28 -6.48 6.06
CA GLN A 104 5.32 -6.88 5.11
C GLN A 104 4.88 -6.48 3.70
N PHE A 105 5.81 -5.98 2.88
CA PHE A 105 5.51 -5.57 1.52
C PHE A 105 6.17 -6.53 0.52
N PRO A 106 5.44 -7.03 -0.49
CA PRO A 106 6.03 -7.86 -1.55
C PRO A 106 7.24 -7.23 -2.26
N ILE A 107 7.30 -5.90 -2.37
CA ILE A 107 8.47 -5.20 -2.92
C ILE A 107 9.77 -5.49 -2.17
N ASP A 108 9.71 -5.86 -0.89
CA ASP A 108 10.91 -6.13 -0.09
C ASP A 108 11.66 -7.38 -0.60
N GLU A 109 10.97 -8.27 -1.33
CA GLU A 109 11.57 -9.47 -1.95
C GLU A 109 12.17 -9.17 -3.34
N GLU A 110 11.67 -8.15 -4.05
CA GLU A 110 12.17 -7.73 -5.37
C GLU A 110 13.43 -6.85 -5.30
N VAL A 111 13.69 -6.18 -4.17
CA VAL A 111 14.80 -5.22 -4.00
C VAL A 111 16.06 -5.89 -3.41
N LYS A 112 16.06 -7.23 -3.27
CA LYS A 112 17.23 -8.01 -2.83
C LYS A 112 18.19 -8.35 -3.95
#